data_AF-A0A8S2AL99-F1
#
_entry.id   AF-A0A8S2AL99-F1
#
_cell.length_a   1.000
_cell.length_b   1.000
_cell.length_c   1.000
_cell.angle_alpha   90.00
_cell.angle_beta   90.00
_cell.angle_gamma   90.00
#
_symmetry.space_group_name_H-M   'P 1'
#
loop_
_entity.id
_entity.type
_entity.pdbx_description
1 polymer ?
#
loop_
_entity_poly.entity_id
_entity_poly.type
_entity_poly.pdbx_seq_one_letter_code
_entity_poly.pdbx_strand_id
1 'polypeptide(L)'
;MFMENVPNFKFDGLAWLFLGVANSDSLLYDEEFAGYLKDYPENFRYDKALSREEKNKKGGKMYVQDKIEEYSDEIFKLLDNGAHIYFCGLKGMMPGIQDTLKRVAEERGESWEQKLTQLRKNKQWHVEVY
;
A
#
# COMPACT_ATOMS: atom_id res chain seq x y z
N MET A 1 15.85 8.44 9.13
CA MET A 1 14.50 8.05 8.63
C MET A 1 14.07 9.15 7.68
N PHE A 2 12.94 9.05 7.00
CA PHE A 2 12.53 10.17 6.15
C PHE A 2 12.44 11.51 6.92
N MET A 3 12.08 11.43 8.20
CA MET A 3 11.99 12.52 9.19
C MET A 3 13.13 12.54 10.20
N GLU A 4 13.53 11.36 10.71
CA GLU A 4 14.55 11.31 11.77
C GLU A 4 15.92 11.67 11.23
N ASN A 5 16.57 12.61 11.94
CA ASN A 5 17.94 13.01 11.70
C ASN A 5 18.91 11.92 12.21
N VAL A 6 19.07 10.88 11.40
CA VAL A 6 20.04 9.80 11.66
C VAL A 6 21.38 10.25 11.06
N PRO A 7 22.45 10.43 11.87
CA PRO A 7 23.68 11.09 11.42
C PRO A 7 24.32 10.52 10.15
N ASN A 8 24.15 9.21 9.92
CA ASN A 8 24.79 8.47 8.82
C ASN A 8 23.78 7.86 7.84
N PHE A 9 22.50 8.25 7.89
CA PHE A 9 21.49 7.67 7.00
C PHE A 9 20.41 8.68 6.64
N LYS A 10 20.23 8.88 5.33
CA LYS A 10 19.10 9.62 4.76
C LYS A 10 18.30 8.65 3.90
N PHE A 11 16.97 8.65 4.06
CA PHE A 11 16.09 7.94 3.15
C PHE A 11 15.84 8.82 1.92
N ASP A 12 16.19 8.31 0.75
CA ASP A 12 16.05 8.96 -0.56
C ASP A 12 15.16 8.16 -1.53
N GLY A 13 14.58 7.06 -1.05
CA GLY A 13 13.61 6.25 -1.79
C GLY A 13 12.19 6.81 -1.73
N LEU A 14 11.22 6.00 -2.16
CA LEU A 14 9.79 6.28 -2.07
C LEU A 14 9.17 5.47 -0.93
N ALA A 15 8.43 6.14 -0.06
CA ALA A 15 7.52 5.54 0.91
C ALA A 15 6.08 5.84 0.50
N TRP A 16 5.25 4.81 0.35
CA TRP A 16 3.86 4.96 -0.05
C TRP A 16 2.94 4.26 0.95
N LEU A 17 2.16 5.06 1.68
CA LEU A 17 1.22 4.59 2.69
C LEU A 17 -0.19 4.49 2.11
N PHE A 18 -0.79 3.30 2.22
CA PHE A 18 -2.22 3.07 1.99
C PHE A 18 -2.89 2.80 3.34
N LEU A 19 -3.81 3.68 3.76
CA LEU A 19 -4.51 3.57 5.05
C LEU A 19 -6.02 3.39 4.85
N GLY A 20 -6.56 2.28 5.37
CA GLY A 20 -7.99 1.99 5.36
C GLY A 20 -8.63 2.17 6.72
N VAL A 21 -9.70 2.96 6.80
CA VAL A 21 -10.47 3.18 8.02
C VAL A 21 -11.97 3.20 7.73
N ALA A 22 -12.79 3.24 8.78
CA ALA A 22 -14.24 3.33 8.62
C ALA A 22 -14.64 4.67 8.01
N ASN A 23 -14.20 5.75 8.63
CA ASN A 23 -14.63 7.13 8.43
C ASN A 23 -13.42 8.06 8.54
N SER A 24 -13.57 9.32 8.13
CA SER A 24 -12.57 10.37 8.31
C SER A 24 -12.20 10.60 9.78
N ASP A 25 -13.16 10.54 10.70
CA ASP A 25 -12.95 10.66 12.16
C ASP A 25 -12.11 9.53 12.78
N SER A 26 -11.90 8.45 12.02
CA SER A 26 -11.16 7.27 12.45
C SER A 26 -9.74 7.24 11.89
N LEU A 27 -9.33 8.28 11.16
CA LEU A 27 -7.97 8.40 10.64
C LEU A 27 -6.98 8.61 11.79
N LEU A 28 -5.95 7.77 11.80
CA LEU A 28 -4.88 7.84 12.79
C LEU A 28 -3.71 8.61 12.21
N TYR A 29 -3.23 9.63 12.95
CA TYR A 29 -2.07 10.44 12.59
C TYR A 29 -2.17 11.14 11.22
N ASP A 30 -3.39 11.46 10.75
CA ASP A 30 -3.62 12.06 9.43
C ASP A 30 -2.87 13.37 9.24
N GLU A 31 -2.89 14.24 10.25
CA GLU A 31 -2.19 15.54 10.19
C GLU A 31 -0.68 15.38 10.05
N GLU A 32 -0.11 14.37 10.72
CA GLU A 32 1.31 14.05 10.64
C GLU A 32 1.67 13.57 9.22
N PHE A 33 0.94 12.58 8.69
CA PHE A 33 1.18 12.08 7.33
C PHE A 33 0.90 13.15 6.25
N ALA A 34 -0.09 14.02 6.45
CA ALA A 34 -0.34 15.16 5.56
C ALA A 34 0.83 16.16 5.57
N GLY A 35 1.43 16.40 6.74
CA GLY A 35 2.67 17.17 6.86
C GLY A 35 3.80 16.54 6.05
N TYR A 36 3.94 15.22 6.09
CA TYR A 36 5.00 14.50 5.39
C TYR A 36 4.87 14.60 3.87
N LEU A 37 3.63 14.50 3.37
CA LEU A 37 3.31 14.66 1.96
C LEU A 37 3.65 16.07 1.47
N LYS A 38 3.44 17.09 2.31
CA LYS A 38 3.77 18.49 1.99
C LYS A 38 5.27 18.75 2.01
N ASP A 39 5.96 18.27 3.02
CA ASP A 39 7.37 18.56 3.25
C ASP A 39 8.28 17.78 2.29
N TYR A 40 7.81 16.63 1.80
CA TYR A 40 8.61 15.74 0.96
C TYR A 40 7.79 15.02 -0.15
N PRO A 41 7.20 15.77 -1.08
CA PRO A 41 6.26 15.26 -2.07
C PRO A 41 6.85 14.23 -3.06
N GLU A 42 8.17 14.25 -3.28
CA GLU A 42 8.85 13.35 -4.20
C GLU A 42 9.12 11.96 -3.61
N ASN A 43 9.07 11.83 -2.29
CA ASN A 43 9.54 10.66 -1.57
C ASN A 43 8.47 10.06 -0.63
N PHE A 44 7.37 10.77 -0.36
CA PHE A 44 6.23 10.23 0.39
C PHE A 44 4.92 10.41 -0.36
N ARG A 45 4.13 9.34 -0.39
CA ARG A 45 2.77 9.32 -0.92
C ARG A 45 1.82 8.74 0.11
N TYR A 46 0.60 9.25 0.13
CA TYR A 46 -0.39 8.88 1.13
C TYR A 46 -1.80 8.79 0.53
N ASP A 47 -2.33 7.58 0.50
CA ASP A 47 -3.67 7.28 -0.01
C ASP A 47 -4.55 6.71 1.11
N LYS A 48 -5.78 7.24 1.18
CA LYS A 48 -6.79 6.87 2.17
C LYS A 48 -7.93 6.11 1.51
N ALA A 49 -8.51 5.16 2.25
CA ALA A 49 -9.73 4.48 1.87
C ALA A 49 -10.74 4.56 3.03
N LEU A 50 -11.83 5.32 2.83
CA LEU A 50 -12.85 5.56 3.86
C LEU A 50 -14.10 4.71 3.58
N SER A 51 -14.17 3.52 4.19
CA SER A 51 -15.15 2.50 3.80
C SER A 51 -16.63 2.85 3.99
N ARG A 52 -16.97 3.85 4.81
CA ARG A 52 -18.36 4.32 5.01
C ARG A 52 -18.66 5.65 4.30
N GLU A 53 -17.66 6.34 3.77
CA GLU A 53 -17.80 7.68 3.17
C GLU A 53 -17.53 7.66 1.66
N GLU A 54 -16.69 6.74 1.19
CA GLU A 54 -16.27 6.64 -0.20
C GLU A 54 -16.84 5.40 -0.90
N LYS A 55 -16.98 5.51 -2.22
CA LYS A 55 -17.45 4.42 -3.09
C LYS A 55 -16.36 3.98 -4.05
N ASN A 56 -16.16 2.67 -4.17
CA ASN A 56 -15.26 2.12 -5.18
C ASN A 56 -15.91 2.16 -6.58
N LYS A 57 -15.13 1.78 -7.61
CA LYS A 57 -15.58 1.75 -9.02
C LYS A 57 -16.86 0.91 -9.26
N LYS A 58 -17.18 -0.02 -8.35
CA LYS A 58 -18.35 -0.91 -8.42
C LYS A 58 -19.54 -0.38 -7.61
N GLY A 59 -19.46 0.82 -7.03
CA GLY A 59 -20.49 1.40 -6.16
C GLY A 59 -20.56 0.81 -4.75
N GLY A 60 -19.63 -0.09 -4.42
CA GLY A 60 -19.46 -0.68 -3.09
C GLY A 60 -18.67 0.23 -2.14
N LYS A 61 -18.41 -0.26 -0.93
CA LYS A 61 -17.55 0.44 0.04
C LYS A 61 -16.10 0.53 -0.46
N MET A 62 -15.42 1.65 -0.21
CA MET A 62 -14.01 1.80 -0.52
C MET A 62 -13.12 1.11 0.52
N TYR A 63 -12.28 0.17 0.10
CA TYR A 63 -11.27 -0.47 0.94
C TYR A 63 -9.86 -0.27 0.37
N VAL A 64 -8.84 -0.62 1.15
CA VAL A 64 -7.43 -0.49 0.73
C VAL A 64 -7.11 -1.23 -0.56
N GLN A 65 -7.72 -2.42 -0.77
CA GLN A 65 -7.52 -3.16 -2.01
C GLN A 65 -8.08 -2.42 -3.24
N ASP A 66 -9.14 -1.63 -3.09
CA ASP A 66 -9.68 -0.83 -4.19
C ASP A 66 -8.71 0.30 -4.57
N LYS A 67 -8.04 0.91 -3.58
CA LYS A 67 -6.95 1.87 -3.82
C LYS A 67 -5.72 1.21 -4.45
N ILE A 68 -5.33 0.02 -3.99
CA ILE A 68 -4.25 -0.74 -4.61
C ILE A 68 -4.57 -1.05 -6.08
N GLU A 69 -5.83 -1.37 -6.40
CA GLU A 69 -6.26 -1.58 -7.79
C GLU A 69 -6.13 -0.30 -8.64
N GLU A 70 -6.48 0.86 -8.10
CA GLU A 70 -6.34 2.16 -8.79
C GLU A 70 -4.89 2.45 -9.23
N TYR A 71 -3.90 2.02 -8.45
CA TYR A 71 -2.47 2.22 -8.72
C TYR A 71 -1.73 0.92 -9.07
N SER A 72 -2.46 -0.11 -9.48
CA SER A 72 -1.94 -1.46 -9.68
C SER A 72 -0.70 -1.52 -10.58
N ASP A 73 -0.71 -0.85 -11.72
CA ASP A 73 0.42 -0.84 -12.65
C ASP A 73 1.69 -0.23 -12.02
N GLU A 74 1.55 0.84 -11.26
CA GLU A 74 2.67 1.49 -10.59
C GLU A 74 3.19 0.64 -9.43
N ILE A 75 2.29 0.07 -8.62
CA ILE A 75 2.66 -0.84 -7.52
C ILE A 75 3.42 -2.04 -8.06
N PHE A 76 2.94 -2.69 -9.13
CA PHE A 76 3.64 -3.83 -9.71
C PHE A 76 5.01 -3.43 -10.29
N LYS A 77 5.10 -2.28 -10.96
CA LYS A 77 6.39 -1.75 -11.44
C LYS A 77 7.35 -1.49 -10.28
N LEU A 78 6.90 -0.96 -9.15
CA LEU A 78 7.74 -0.76 -7.96
C LEU A 78 8.23 -2.10 -7.41
N LEU A 79 7.34 -3.09 -7.29
CA LEU A 79 7.68 -4.43 -6.82
C LEU A 79 8.73 -5.11 -7.72
N ASP A 80 8.58 -4.98 -9.04
CA ASP A 80 9.53 -5.52 -10.02
C ASP A 80 10.90 -4.85 -9.95
N ASN A 81 10.94 -3.58 -9.51
CA ASN A 81 12.18 -2.82 -9.29
C ASN A 81 12.76 -2.95 -7.88
N GLY A 82 12.30 -3.93 -7.09
CA GLY A 82 12.89 -4.22 -5.79
C GLY A 82 12.19 -3.57 -4.59
N ALA A 83 11.03 -2.94 -4.78
CA ALA A 83 10.29 -2.36 -3.65
C ALA A 83 9.86 -3.43 -2.63
N HIS A 84 9.79 -3.02 -1.37
CA HIS A 84 9.27 -3.83 -0.28
C HIS A 84 7.80 -3.45 -0.01
N ILE A 85 6.97 -4.44 0.28
CA ILE A 85 5.57 -4.26 0.63
C ILE A 85 5.25 -4.87 1.98
N TYR A 86 4.53 -4.11 2.79
CA TYR A 86 4.20 -4.43 4.17
C TYR A 86 2.68 -4.40 4.36
N PHE A 87 2.15 -5.40 5.05
CA PHE A 87 0.74 -5.49 5.41
C PHE A 87 0.60 -5.63 6.92
N CYS A 88 -0.10 -4.69 7.55
CA CYS A 88 -0.35 -4.69 8.99
C CYS A 88 -1.80 -4.35 9.29
N GLY A 89 -2.40 -5.07 10.23
CA GLY A 89 -3.78 -4.86 10.68
C GLY A 89 -4.51 -6.15 11.03
N LEU A 90 -5.84 -6.12 10.94
CA LEU A 90 -6.68 -7.30 11.22
C LEU A 90 -6.53 -8.36 10.13
N LYS A 91 -6.49 -9.65 10.51
CA LYS A 91 -6.45 -10.79 9.57
C LYS A 91 -7.44 -10.70 8.40
N GLY A 92 -8.62 -10.14 8.65
CA GLY A 92 -9.69 -9.98 7.66
C GLY A 92 -9.35 -9.09 6.46
N MET A 93 -8.28 -8.28 6.51
CA MET A 93 -7.88 -7.44 5.38
C MET A 93 -7.19 -8.22 4.25
N MET A 94 -6.46 -9.30 4.60
CA MET A 94 -5.58 -9.97 3.65
C MET A 94 -6.29 -10.65 2.48
N PRO A 95 -7.44 -11.34 2.66
CA PRO A 95 -8.13 -11.98 1.54
C PRO A 95 -8.45 -11.02 0.40
N GLY A 96 -9.05 -9.85 0.70
CA GLY A 96 -9.42 -8.87 -0.31
C GLY A 96 -8.22 -8.27 -1.05
N ILE A 97 -7.11 -8.07 -0.34
CA ILE A 97 -5.84 -7.60 -0.93
C ILE A 97 -5.24 -8.66 -1.84
N GLN A 98 -5.15 -9.92 -1.37
CA GLN A 98 -4.58 -11.02 -2.16
C GLN A 98 -5.40 -11.29 -3.42
N ASP A 99 -6.73 -11.31 -3.31
CA ASP A 99 -7.61 -11.50 -4.47
C ASP A 99 -7.43 -10.39 -5.50
N THR A 100 -7.27 -9.15 -5.04
CA THR A 100 -7.03 -8.00 -5.93
C THR A 100 -5.68 -8.09 -6.62
N LEU A 101 -4.60 -8.35 -5.88
CA LEU A 101 -3.26 -8.50 -6.45
C LEU A 101 -3.19 -9.68 -7.43
N LYS A 102 -3.83 -10.80 -7.09
CA LYS A 102 -3.92 -11.97 -7.97
C LYS A 102 -4.58 -11.62 -9.29
N ARG A 103 -5.77 -11.01 -9.23
CA ARG A 103 -6.51 -10.62 -10.44
C ARG A 103 -5.71 -9.62 -11.28
N VAL A 104 -5.12 -8.60 -10.68
CA VAL A 104 -4.28 -7.62 -11.38
C VAL A 104 -3.09 -8.29 -12.05
N ALA A 105 -2.43 -9.24 -11.38
CA ALA A 105 -1.33 -9.99 -11.98
C ALA A 105 -1.79 -10.78 -13.22
N GLU A 106 -2.92 -11.49 -13.10
CA GLU A 106 -3.51 -12.27 -14.18
C GLU A 106 -3.95 -11.40 -15.37
N GLU A 107 -4.56 -10.24 -15.11
CA GLU A 107 -4.92 -9.24 -16.13
C GLU A 107 -3.69 -8.69 -16.88
N ARG A 108 -2.53 -8.65 -16.20
CA ARG A 108 -1.23 -8.27 -16.79
C ARG A 108 -0.51 -9.44 -17.47
N GLY A 109 -1.11 -10.64 -17.50
CA GLY A 109 -0.50 -11.85 -18.07
C GLY A 109 0.60 -12.46 -17.22
N GLU A 110 0.70 -12.10 -15.94
CA GLU A 110 1.68 -12.62 -14.98
C GLU A 110 1.06 -13.73 -14.11
N SER A 111 1.85 -14.76 -13.78
CA SER A 111 1.44 -15.75 -12.78
C SER A 111 1.62 -15.19 -11.37
N TRP A 112 0.51 -14.91 -10.67
CA TRP A 112 0.55 -14.42 -9.29
C TRP A 112 1.35 -15.32 -8.35
N GLU A 113 1.18 -16.64 -8.46
CA GLU A 113 1.89 -17.61 -7.62
C GLU A 113 3.41 -17.53 -7.80
N GLN A 114 3.87 -17.39 -9.05
CA GLN A 114 5.30 -17.23 -9.35
C GLN A 114 5.81 -15.89 -8.82
N LYS A 115 5.06 -14.80 -9.04
CA LYS A 115 5.42 -13.46 -8.55
C LYS A 115 5.52 -13.42 -7.03
N LEU A 116 4.52 -13.93 -6.33
CA LEU A 116 4.50 -14.00 -4.86
C LEU A 116 5.65 -14.85 -4.31
N THR A 117 5.94 -15.98 -4.95
CA THR A 117 7.10 -16.82 -4.59
C THR A 117 8.40 -16.04 -4.73
N GLN A 118 8.56 -15.28 -5.81
CA GLN A 118 9.74 -14.46 -6.05
C GLN A 118 9.87 -13.31 -5.03
N LEU A 119 8.77 -12.61 -4.72
CA LEU A 119 8.75 -11.54 -3.72
C LEU A 119 9.14 -12.06 -2.32
N ARG A 120 8.65 -13.25 -1.94
CA ARG A 120 9.05 -13.90 -0.67
C ARG A 120 10.52 -14.29 -0.67
N LYS A 121 11.01 -14.90 -1.76
CA LYS A 121 12.43 -15.27 -1.91
C LYS A 121 13.36 -14.06 -1.81
N ASN A 122 12.95 -12.93 -2.38
CA ASN A 122 13.67 -11.65 -2.33
C ASN A 122 13.49 -10.88 -1.02
N LYS A 123 12.70 -11.40 -0.06
CA LYS A 123 12.36 -10.71 1.20
C LYS A 123 11.67 -9.36 0.98
N GLN A 124 10.84 -9.25 -0.05
CA GLN A 124 10.06 -8.06 -0.39
C GLN A 124 8.63 -8.10 0.16
N TRP A 125 8.14 -9.27 0.61
CA TRP A 125 6.76 -9.47 1.05
C TRP A 125 6.68 -9.70 2.56
N HIS A 126 6.10 -8.74 3.30
CA HIS A 126 6.05 -8.75 4.76
C HIS A 126 4.61 -8.65 5.26
N VAL A 127 4.17 -9.61 6.08
CA VAL A 127 2.79 -9.65 6.60
C VAL A 127 2.82 -9.82 8.11
N GLU A 128 2.18 -8.90 8.81
CA GLU A 128 1.96 -8.95 10.26
C GLU A 128 0.49 -8.63 10.55
N VAL A 129 -0.35 -9.66 10.57
CA VAL A 129 -1.79 -9.51 10.83
C VAL A 129 -2.24 -10.33 12.04
N TYR A 130 -3.16 -9.77 12.82
CA TYR A 130 -3.65 -10.33 14.08
C TYR A 130 -5.13 -10.69 14.06
#